data_AF-A0A562R248-F1
#
_entry.id   AF-A0A562R248-F1
#
_cell.length_a   1.000
_cell.length_b   1.000
_cell.length_c   1.000
_cell.angle_alpha   90.00
_cell.angle_beta   90.00
_cell.angle_gamma   90.00
#
_symmetry.space_group_name_H-M   'P 1'
#
loop_
_entity.id
_entity.type
_entity.pdbx_description
1 polymer ?
#
loop_
_entity_poly.entity_id
_entity_poly.type
_entity_poly.pdbx_seq_one_letter_code
_entity_poly.pdbx_strand_id
1 'polypeptide(L)'
;MNHQEQERFSRLYEKHLKTLKLQGKAQKTIEAYARAVRRVSSYFDCCPDNLSPENLQDYFADLIETHSWSTIKIDRNGLQHFWKFVLKKEWEWVEIVKPPKVHTLPDILTPDEIQMIISATRTDRYRVFLLTTYSMGLRLGETLALEVGDIDAKYQRVHIRQGKGNKDRIVPLPDLTLMVLRTFWITHRHPKLLFPNPNGSPETIRQATGPMDRGGVQQAMKAIVAQCGIKKKSQFTPSATVLPPISWNRA
;
A
#
# COMPACT_ATOMS: atom_id res chain seq x y z
N MET A 1 15.48 14.25 -27.39
CA MET A 1 16.51 15.09 -26.73
C MET A 1 17.84 14.94 -27.44
N ASN A 2 18.58 16.04 -27.61
CA ASN A 2 19.96 15.96 -28.07
C ASN A 2 20.92 15.54 -26.91
N HIS A 3 22.17 15.21 -27.23
CA HIS A 3 23.14 14.73 -26.23
C HIS A 3 23.39 15.73 -25.08
N GLN A 4 23.52 17.02 -25.39
CA GLN A 4 23.75 18.07 -24.39
C GLN A 4 22.54 18.25 -23.46
N GLU A 5 21.33 18.17 -24.01
CA GLU A 5 20.10 18.20 -23.23
C GLU A 5 19.98 16.97 -22.31
N GLN A 6 20.38 15.80 -22.80
CA GLN A 6 20.34 14.56 -22.04
C GLN A 6 21.33 14.57 -20.86
N GLU A 7 22.53 15.12 -21.05
CA GLU A 7 23.48 15.38 -19.96
C GLU A 7 22.93 16.38 -18.94
N ARG A 8 22.34 17.48 -19.44
CA ARG A 8 21.71 18.51 -18.59
C ARG A 8 20.56 17.93 -17.75
N PHE A 9 19.69 17.14 -18.37
CA PHE A 9 18.60 16.44 -17.69
C PHE A 9 19.14 15.49 -16.62
N SER A 10 20.14 14.68 -16.95
CA SER A 10 20.74 13.73 -16.02
C SER A 10 21.27 14.43 -14.77
N ARG A 11 21.99 15.56 -14.94
CA ARG A 11 22.49 16.39 -13.83
C ARG A 11 21.36 16.93 -12.96
N LEU A 12 20.29 17.45 -13.56
CA LEU A 12 19.15 18.00 -12.81
C LEU A 12 18.36 16.89 -12.10
N TYR A 13 18.22 15.74 -12.73
CA TYR A 13 17.54 14.57 -12.18
C TYR A 13 18.29 14.02 -10.96
N GLU A 14 19.62 13.90 -11.03
CA GLU A 14 20.43 13.52 -9.86
C GLU A 14 20.32 14.53 -8.74
N LYS A 15 20.37 15.83 -9.06
CA LYS A 15 20.15 16.91 -8.07
C LYS A 15 18.78 16.77 -7.41
N HIS A 16 17.73 16.47 -8.18
CA HIS A 16 16.38 16.23 -7.66
C HIS A 16 16.35 15.07 -6.66
N LEU A 17 16.93 13.93 -7.01
CA LEU A 17 17.02 12.76 -6.13
C LEU A 17 17.80 13.10 -4.84
N LYS A 18 18.93 13.81 -4.96
CA LYS A 18 19.73 14.23 -3.82
C LYS A 18 18.94 15.16 -2.89
N THR A 19 18.24 16.14 -3.44
CA THR A 19 17.41 17.06 -2.65
C THR A 19 16.28 16.34 -1.91
N LEU A 20 15.60 15.40 -2.58
CA LEU A 20 14.54 14.62 -1.95
C LEU A 20 15.08 13.75 -0.79
N LYS A 21 16.25 13.14 -0.96
CA LYS A 21 16.94 12.40 0.11
C LYS A 21 17.32 13.32 1.28
N LEU A 22 17.88 14.50 1.01
CA LEU A 22 18.27 15.47 2.03
C LEU A 22 17.06 15.99 2.83
N GLN A 23 15.88 16.03 2.24
CA GLN A 23 14.62 16.37 2.92
C GLN A 23 14.00 15.19 3.70
N GLY A 24 14.67 14.04 3.77
CA GLY A 24 14.18 12.86 4.49
C GLY A 24 12.90 12.26 3.90
N LYS A 25 12.64 12.43 2.60
CA LYS A 25 11.46 11.83 1.96
C LYS A 25 11.58 10.30 1.95
N ALA A 26 10.47 9.61 2.20
CA ALA A 26 10.41 8.15 2.09
C ALA A 26 10.76 7.69 0.66
N GLN A 27 11.43 6.54 0.54
CA GLN A 27 11.91 6.00 -0.74
C GLN A 27 10.82 5.93 -1.83
N LYS A 28 9.60 5.51 -1.46
CA LYS A 28 8.45 5.48 -2.39
C LYS A 28 8.04 6.86 -2.90
N THR A 29 8.15 7.89 -2.04
CA THR A 29 7.89 9.27 -2.43
C THR A 29 8.97 9.77 -3.38
N ILE A 30 10.24 9.42 -3.12
CA ILE A 30 11.36 9.74 -4.00
C ILE A 30 11.11 9.16 -5.40
N GLU A 31 10.80 7.86 -5.48
CA GLU A 31 10.50 7.18 -6.75
C GLU A 31 9.30 7.78 -7.47
N ALA A 32 8.24 8.12 -6.74
CA ALA A 32 7.04 8.72 -7.29
C ALA A 32 7.32 10.11 -7.90
N TYR A 33 8.04 10.98 -7.17
CA TYR A 33 8.36 12.32 -7.64
C TYR A 33 9.37 12.28 -8.80
N ALA A 34 10.37 11.40 -8.71
CA ALA A 34 11.32 11.18 -9.80
C ALA A 34 10.65 10.64 -11.07
N ARG A 35 9.61 9.80 -10.94
CA ARG A 35 8.81 9.34 -12.07
C ARG A 35 8.05 10.47 -12.74
N ALA A 36 7.57 11.46 -11.98
CA ALA A 36 6.90 12.63 -12.53
C ALA A 36 7.84 13.43 -13.45
N VAL A 37 9.06 13.71 -12.97
CA VAL A 37 10.08 14.46 -13.73
C VAL A 37 10.49 13.72 -15.00
N ARG A 38 10.67 12.39 -14.94
CA ARG A 38 10.94 11.59 -16.14
C ARG A 38 9.80 11.64 -17.14
N ARG A 39 8.55 11.55 -16.67
CA ARG A 39 7.38 11.50 -17.56
C ARG A 39 7.18 12.80 -18.33
N VAL A 40 7.29 13.95 -17.67
CA VAL A 40 7.16 15.24 -18.36
C VAL A 40 8.30 15.45 -19.37
N SER A 41 9.52 15.03 -19.02
CA SER A 41 10.66 15.13 -19.93
C SER A 41 10.51 14.21 -21.14
N SER A 42 9.99 12.99 -20.95
CA SER A 42 9.69 12.07 -22.06
C SER A 42 8.53 12.55 -22.92
N TYR A 43 7.54 13.25 -22.36
CA TYR A 43 6.38 13.75 -23.10
C TYR A 43 6.76 14.87 -24.08
N PHE A 44 7.58 15.84 -23.64
CA PHE A 44 8.05 16.93 -24.51
C PHE A 44 9.34 16.60 -25.28
N ASP A 45 9.95 15.44 -25.03
CA ASP A 45 11.27 15.05 -25.52
C ASP A 45 12.36 16.13 -25.29
N CYS A 46 12.26 16.84 -24.17
CA CYS A 46 13.15 17.94 -23.82
C CYS A 46 13.49 17.98 -22.32
N CYS A 47 14.46 18.82 -21.96
CA CYS A 47 14.79 19.06 -20.57
C CYS A 47 13.69 19.93 -19.92
N PRO A 48 13.16 19.56 -18.73
CA PRO A 48 11.96 20.19 -18.17
C PRO A 48 12.17 21.62 -17.64
N ASP A 49 13.39 22.14 -17.63
CA ASP A 49 13.72 23.43 -17.04
C ASP A 49 13.34 24.65 -17.90
N ASN A 50 13.07 24.43 -19.18
CA ASN A 50 12.58 25.41 -20.14
C ASN A 50 11.06 25.32 -20.39
N LEU A 51 10.34 24.43 -19.73
CA LEU A 51 8.89 24.30 -19.91
C LEU A 51 8.15 25.50 -19.32
N SER A 52 7.25 26.07 -20.10
CA SER A 52 6.37 27.17 -19.67
C SER A 52 5.13 26.64 -18.93
N PRO A 53 4.39 27.51 -18.22
CA PRO A 53 3.11 27.15 -17.61
C PRO A 53 2.08 26.60 -18.60
N GLU A 54 2.06 27.11 -19.83
CA GLU A 54 1.18 26.66 -20.93
C GLU A 54 1.51 25.22 -21.31
N ASN A 55 2.80 24.90 -21.50
CA ASN A 55 3.22 23.52 -21.75
C ASN A 55 2.76 22.59 -20.62
N LEU A 56 2.87 23.03 -19.36
CA LEU A 56 2.41 22.22 -18.23
C LEU A 56 0.89 22.03 -18.22
N GLN A 57 0.11 23.03 -18.66
CA GLN A 57 -1.34 22.90 -18.84
C GLN A 57 -1.68 21.82 -19.87
N ASP A 58 -1.05 21.88 -21.05
CA ASP A 58 -1.25 20.89 -22.12
C ASP A 58 -0.89 19.49 -21.65
N TYR A 59 0.26 19.35 -20.97
CA TYR A 59 0.67 18.06 -20.39
C TYR A 59 -0.37 17.51 -19.41
N PHE A 60 -0.90 18.35 -18.50
CA PHE A 60 -1.89 17.88 -17.53
C PHE A 60 -3.25 17.60 -18.18
N ALA A 61 -3.64 18.32 -19.23
CA ALA A 61 -4.85 18.04 -19.99
C ALA A 61 -4.82 16.62 -20.58
N ASP A 62 -3.73 16.27 -21.28
CA ASP A 62 -3.53 14.93 -21.84
C ASP A 62 -3.39 13.85 -20.75
N LEU A 63 -2.75 14.20 -19.64
CA LEU A 63 -2.56 13.26 -18.53
C LEU A 63 -3.88 12.89 -17.84
N ILE A 64 -4.88 13.79 -17.85
CA ILE A 64 -6.22 13.53 -17.29
C ILE A 64 -6.96 12.44 -18.06
N GLU A 65 -6.76 12.34 -19.37
CA GLU A 65 -7.43 11.34 -20.20
C GLU A 65 -6.88 9.93 -19.96
N THR A 66 -5.58 9.84 -19.64
CA THR A 66 -4.85 8.57 -19.59
C THR A 66 -4.61 8.06 -18.17
N HIS A 67 -4.60 8.93 -17.16
CA HIS A 67 -4.19 8.57 -15.80
C HIS A 67 -5.23 8.89 -14.72
N SER A 68 -5.12 8.21 -13.59
CA SER A 68 -5.95 8.50 -12.43
C SER A 68 -5.61 9.85 -11.80
N TRP A 69 -6.62 10.51 -11.22
CA TRP A 69 -6.45 11.73 -10.43
C TRP A 69 -5.39 11.66 -9.32
N SER A 70 -5.23 10.48 -8.69
CA SER A 70 -4.18 10.27 -7.69
C SER A 70 -2.80 10.38 -8.31
N THR A 71 -2.62 9.83 -9.52
CA THR A 71 -1.38 9.93 -10.29
C THR A 71 -1.09 11.37 -10.67
N ILE A 72 -2.07 12.09 -11.21
CA ILE A 72 -1.94 13.51 -11.61
C ILE A 72 -1.50 14.36 -10.42
N LYS A 73 -2.11 14.16 -9.26
CA LYS A 73 -1.74 14.88 -8.03
C LYS A 73 -0.31 14.58 -7.60
N ILE A 74 0.12 13.32 -7.67
CA ILE A 74 1.49 12.91 -7.34
C ILE A 74 2.47 13.55 -8.33
N ASP A 75 2.15 13.54 -9.62
CA ASP A 75 2.98 14.12 -10.66
C ASP A 75 3.17 15.61 -10.44
N ARG A 76 2.06 16.33 -10.27
CA ARG A 76 2.07 17.75 -9.94
C ARG A 76 2.92 18.07 -8.72
N ASN A 77 2.78 17.30 -7.63
CA ASN A 77 3.59 17.53 -6.44
C ASN A 77 5.09 17.27 -6.70
N GLY A 78 5.42 16.28 -7.53
CA GLY A 78 6.78 15.98 -7.96
C GLY A 78 7.39 17.10 -8.79
N LEU A 79 6.64 17.62 -9.77
CA LEU A 79 7.04 18.75 -10.59
C LEU A 79 7.16 20.04 -9.76
N GLN A 80 6.17 20.35 -8.91
CA GLN A 80 6.25 21.49 -7.99
C GLN A 80 7.51 21.43 -7.11
N HIS A 81 7.86 20.24 -6.59
CA HIS A 81 9.11 20.06 -5.85
C HIS A 81 10.34 20.30 -6.73
N PHE A 82 10.36 19.78 -7.96
CA PHE A 82 11.45 19.98 -8.90
C PHE A 82 11.67 21.47 -9.22
N TRP A 83 10.63 22.21 -9.58
CA TRP A 83 10.71 23.66 -9.85
C TRP A 83 11.22 24.43 -8.64
N LYS A 84 10.60 24.23 -7.48
CA LYS A 84 10.93 24.98 -6.26
C LYS A 84 12.35 24.72 -5.77
N PHE A 85 12.77 23.45 -5.69
CA PHE A 85 14.01 23.10 -5.00
C PHE A 85 15.21 22.84 -5.92
N VAL A 86 14.98 22.40 -7.17
CA VAL A 86 16.04 22.09 -8.13
C VAL A 86 16.31 23.28 -9.03
N LEU A 87 15.26 23.82 -9.66
CA LEU A 87 15.33 24.96 -10.58
C LEU A 87 15.38 26.32 -9.86
N LYS A 88 14.95 26.36 -8.59
CA LYS A 88 14.83 27.60 -7.80
C LYS A 88 13.90 28.63 -8.46
N LYS A 89 12.89 28.15 -9.17
CA LYS A 89 11.80 28.95 -9.75
C LYS A 89 10.56 28.82 -8.89
N GLU A 90 9.74 29.86 -8.83
CA GLU A 90 8.40 29.73 -8.27
C GLU A 90 7.56 28.80 -9.14
N TRP A 91 6.66 28.06 -8.50
CA TRP A 91 5.72 27.20 -9.22
C TRP A 91 4.46 28.00 -9.50
N GLU A 92 4.24 28.32 -10.77
CA GLU A 92 2.99 28.91 -11.21
C GLU A 92 1.88 27.86 -11.18
N TRP A 93 0.78 28.22 -10.55
CA TRP A 93 -0.27 27.26 -10.23
C TRP A 93 -1.09 26.93 -11.47
N VAL A 94 -0.87 25.73 -12.03
CA VAL A 94 -1.81 25.14 -12.98
C VAL A 94 -3.11 24.81 -12.23
N GLU A 95 -4.21 25.47 -12.58
CA GLU A 95 -5.55 25.23 -12.02
C GLU A 95 -6.13 23.89 -12.49
N ILE A 96 -5.68 22.82 -11.87
CA ILE A 96 -6.18 21.47 -12.13
C ILE A 96 -7.35 21.21 -11.19
N VAL A 97 -8.58 21.48 -11.65
CA VAL A 97 -9.80 21.21 -10.87
C VAL A 97 -10.15 19.73 -10.96
N LYS A 98 -10.11 19.04 -9.83
CA LYS A 98 -10.58 17.67 -9.74
C LYS A 98 -12.11 17.65 -9.92
N PRO A 99 -12.68 16.93 -10.90
CA PRO A 99 -14.11 16.77 -11.00
C PRO A 99 -14.64 16.11 -9.72
N PRO A 100 -15.78 16.55 -9.20
CA PRO A 100 -16.38 15.98 -8.01
C PRO A 100 -16.60 14.48 -8.22
N LYS A 101 -15.90 13.65 -7.45
CA LYS A 101 -16.14 12.21 -7.43
C LYS A 101 -17.11 11.91 -6.30
N VAL A 102 -18.16 11.18 -6.62
CA VAL A 102 -19.03 10.57 -5.60
C VAL A 102 -18.17 9.57 -4.81
N HIS A 103 -17.92 9.88 -3.54
CA HIS A 103 -17.24 8.97 -2.63
C HIS A 103 -18.23 7.92 -2.17
N THR A 104 -18.25 6.76 -2.82
CA THR A 104 -18.98 5.60 -2.31
C THR A 104 -18.24 5.01 -1.12
N LEU A 105 -18.98 4.56 -0.10
CA LEU A 105 -18.39 3.83 1.01
C LEU A 105 -17.72 2.55 0.49
N PRO A 106 -16.57 2.16 1.07
CA PRO A 106 -15.91 0.93 0.68
C PRO A 106 -16.76 -0.27 1.07
N ASP A 107 -16.71 -1.30 0.23
CA ASP A 107 -17.37 -2.56 0.54
C ASP A 107 -16.63 -3.33 1.62
N ILE A 108 -17.30 -3.48 2.77
CA ILE A 108 -16.78 -4.21 3.92
C ILE A 108 -17.16 -5.67 3.77
N LEU A 109 -16.18 -6.58 3.88
CA LEU A 109 -16.41 -8.03 3.92
C LEU A 109 -17.13 -8.43 5.22
N THR A 110 -18.10 -9.32 5.12
CA THR A 110 -18.78 -9.91 6.28
C THR A 110 -17.87 -10.94 6.95
N PRO A 111 -18.10 -11.27 8.25
CA PRO A 111 -17.35 -12.32 8.93
C PRO A 111 -17.39 -13.67 8.18
N ASP A 112 -18.53 -14.04 7.60
CA ASP A 112 -18.70 -15.30 6.86
C ASP A 112 -17.87 -15.31 5.57
N GLU A 113 -17.82 -14.19 4.84
CA GLU A 113 -16.96 -14.07 3.65
C GLU A 113 -15.48 -14.11 4.01
N ILE A 114 -15.08 -13.51 5.13
CA ILE A 114 -13.71 -13.60 5.63
C ILE A 114 -13.37 -15.06 5.98
N GLN A 115 -14.26 -15.76 6.67
CA GLN A 115 -14.08 -17.16 7.01
C GLN A 115 -13.96 -18.02 5.74
N MET A 116 -14.77 -17.75 4.72
CA MET A 116 -14.69 -18.40 3.41
C MET A 116 -13.33 -18.14 2.74
N ILE A 117 -12.85 -16.89 2.71
CA ILE A 117 -11.53 -16.54 2.17
C ILE A 117 -10.40 -17.30 2.90
N ILE A 118 -10.40 -17.28 4.23
CA ILE A 118 -9.37 -17.92 5.05
C ILE A 118 -9.39 -19.45 4.83
N SER A 119 -10.58 -20.04 4.76
CA SER A 119 -10.75 -21.50 4.58
C SER A 119 -10.41 -21.97 3.17
N ALA A 120 -10.69 -21.16 2.14
CA ALA A 120 -10.33 -21.44 0.76
C ALA A 120 -8.82 -21.31 0.49
N THR A 121 -8.07 -20.65 1.38
CA THR A 121 -6.63 -20.44 1.22
C THR A 121 -5.85 -21.73 1.48
N ARG A 122 -5.41 -22.39 0.41
CA ARG A 122 -4.68 -23.68 0.47
C ARG A 122 -3.26 -23.55 1.03
N THR A 123 -2.58 -22.44 0.73
CA THR A 123 -1.19 -22.25 1.15
C THR A 123 -1.13 -21.66 2.55
N ASP A 124 -0.59 -22.43 3.51
CA ASP A 124 -0.56 -22.05 4.94
C ASP A 124 0.01 -20.67 5.20
N ARG A 125 1.10 -20.31 4.51
CA ARG A 125 1.75 -18.99 4.66
C ARG A 125 0.78 -17.83 4.39
N TYR A 126 -0.08 -17.96 3.37
CA TYR A 126 -1.08 -16.95 3.03
C TYR A 126 -2.28 -17.02 3.96
N ARG A 127 -2.69 -18.22 4.37
CA ARG A 127 -3.80 -18.43 5.30
C ARG A 127 -3.52 -17.79 6.65
N VAL A 128 -2.35 -18.07 7.22
CA VAL A 128 -1.86 -17.48 8.47
C VAL A 128 -1.75 -15.96 8.32
N PHE A 129 -1.13 -15.49 7.23
CA PHE A 129 -1.00 -14.06 6.95
C PHE A 129 -2.35 -13.33 6.92
N LEU A 130 -3.35 -13.88 6.22
CA LEU A 130 -4.69 -13.31 6.13
C LEU A 130 -5.40 -13.30 7.48
N LEU A 131 -5.33 -14.41 8.22
CA LEU A 131 -5.88 -14.50 9.58
C LEU A 131 -5.26 -13.44 10.49
N THR A 132 -3.94 -13.36 10.54
CA THR A 132 -3.20 -12.38 11.35
C THR A 132 -3.52 -10.94 10.96
N THR A 133 -3.64 -10.65 9.66
CA THR A 133 -3.97 -9.32 9.17
C THR A 133 -5.39 -8.93 9.57
N TYR A 134 -6.35 -9.85 9.45
CA TYR A 134 -7.74 -9.62 9.82
C TYR A 134 -7.93 -9.50 11.33
N SER A 135 -7.42 -10.47 12.10
CA SER A 135 -7.65 -10.57 13.54
C SER A 135 -7.06 -9.41 14.34
N MET A 136 -5.94 -8.86 13.88
CA MET A 136 -5.25 -7.74 14.52
C MET A 136 -5.43 -6.41 13.77
N GLY A 137 -6.17 -6.39 12.66
CA GLY A 137 -6.41 -5.17 11.86
C GLY A 137 -5.13 -4.52 11.35
N LEU A 138 -4.11 -5.32 11.00
CA LEU A 138 -2.81 -4.82 10.56
C LEU A 138 -2.85 -4.37 9.10
N ARG A 139 -2.01 -3.41 8.73
CA ARG A 139 -1.78 -3.08 7.32
C ARG A 139 -0.91 -4.17 6.72
N LEU A 140 -1.09 -4.45 5.42
CA LEU A 140 -0.29 -5.43 4.68
C LEU A 140 1.22 -5.31 4.94
N GLY A 141 1.76 -4.09 4.91
CA GLY A 141 3.19 -3.85 5.17
C GLY A 141 3.60 -4.08 6.62
N GLU A 142 2.71 -3.82 7.58
CA GLU A 142 2.95 -4.05 9.00
C GLU A 142 2.94 -5.56 9.29
N THR A 143 1.99 -6.32 8.73
CA THR A 143 1.97 -7.78 8.85
C THR A 143 3.23 -8.42 8.26
N LEU A 144 3.68 -7.98 7.08
CA LEU A 144 4.89 -8.50 6.44
C LEU A 144 6.16 -8.18 7.23
N ALA A 145 6.21 -7.03 7.89
CA ALA A 145 7.36 -6.60 8.69
C ALA A 145 7.35 -7.15 10.12
N LEU A 146 6.36 -7.96 10.49
CA LEU A 146 6.20 -8.45 11.86
C LEU A 146 7.32 -9.43 12.24
N GLU A 147 7.98 -9.15 13.36
CA GLU A 147 9.08 -9.97 13.88
C GLU A 147 8.62 -10.85 15.05
N VAL A 148 9.33 -11.96 15.29
CA VAL A 148 9.09 -12.88 16.41
C VAL A 148 9.19 -12.13 17.75
N GLY A 149 10.15 -11.21 17.85
CA GLY A 149 10.37 -10.39 19.05
C GLY A 149 9.30 -9.32 19.30
N ASP A 150 8.39 -9.09 18.35
CA ASP A 150 7.28 -8.17 18.54
C ASP A 150 6.07 -8.82 19.24
N ILE A 151 6.05 -10.15 19.34
CA ILE A 151 5.00 -10.90 20.01
C ILE A 151 5.30 -10.96 21.51
N ASP A 152 4.43 -10.34 22.31
CA ASP A 152 4.41 -10.45 23.76
C ASP A 152 3.25 -11.38 24.16
N ALA A 153 3.52 -12.68 24.17
CA ALA A 153 2.54 -13.70 24.51
C ALA A 153 2.12 -13.66 25.99
N LYS A 154 2.94 -13.08 26.88
CA LYS A 154 2.62 -12.97 28.31
C LYS A 154 1.50 -11.97 28.54
N TYR A 155 1.56 -10.84 27.83
CA TYR A 155 0.57 -9.77 27.93
C TYR A 155 -0.43 -9.75 26.77
N GLN A 156 -0.45 -10.81 25.94
CA GLN A 156 -1.36 -10.97 24.81
C GLN A 156 -1.42 -9.73 23.91
N ARG A 157 -0.24 -9.27 23.49
CA ARG A 157 -0.10 -8.05 22.69
C ARG A 157 1.03 -8.15 21.67
N VAL A 158 0.93 -7.35 20.62
CA VAL A 158 1.93 -7.25 19.57
C VAL A 158 2.40 -5.81 19.44
N HIS A 159 3.71 -5.61 19.38
CA HIS A 159 4.31 -4.31 19.14
C HIS A 159 4.47 -4.05 17.63
N ILE A 160 3.67 -3.15 17.09
CA ILE A 160 3.76 -2.76 15.68
C ILE A 160 4.69 -1.56 15.55
N ARG A 161 5.88 -1.82 15.01
CA ARG A 161 6.91 -0.80 14.76
C ARG A 161 6.65 -0.07 13.44
N GLN A 162 7.05 1.19 13.36
CA GLN A 162 7.05 1.99 12.13
C GLN A 162 5.70 2.00 11.40
N GLY A 163 4.61 2.15 12.17
CA GLY A 163 3.27 2.35 11.60
C GLY A 163 3.18 3.65 10.79
N LYS A 164 1.97 3.97 10.30
CA LYS A 164 1.75 5.19 9.50
C LYS A 164 2.32 6.43 10.21
N GLY A 165 3.24 7.12 9.54
CA GLY A 165 3.93 8.30 10.08
C GLY A 165 5.07 7.98 11.04
N ASN A 166 5.63 6.76 10.96
CA ASN A 166 6.68 6.24 11.86
C ASN A 166 6.26 6.24 13.34
N LYS A 167 4.98 5.95 13.59
CA LYS A 167 4.44 5.83 14.94
C LYS A 167 4.28 4.36 15.32
N ASP A 168 4.81 4.03 16.48
CA ASP A 168 4.67 2.71 17.06
C ASP A 168 3.32 2.59 17.78
N ARG A 169 2.77 1.38 17.82
CA ARG A 169 1.54 1.10 18.59
C ARG A 169 1.53 -0.34 19.07
N ILE A 170 0.76 -0.57 20.12
CA ILE A 170 0.48 -1.91 20.63
C ILE A 170 -0.90 -2.34 20.13
N VAL A 171 -1.01 -3.58 19.68
CA VAL A 171 -2.27 -4.19 19.22
C VAL A 171 -2.55 -5.44 20.08
N PRO A 172 -3.81 -5.67 20.51
CA PRO A 172 -4.18 -6.91 21.18
C PRO A 172 -3.89 -8.15 20.32
N LEU A 173 -3.42 -9.22 20.96
CA LEU A 173 -3.17 -10.51 20.31
C LEU A 173 -4.24 -11.52 20.72
N PRO A 174 -5.15 -11.92 19.82
CA PRO A 174 -6.12 -12.97 20.12
C PRO A 174 -5.44 -14.34 20.27
N ASP A 175 -5.92 -15.17 21.21
CA ASP A 175 -5.34 -16.49 21.50
C ASP A 175 -5.27 -17.41 20.28
N LEU A 176 -6.33 -17.43 19.46
CA LEU A 176 -6.35 -18.19 18.21
C LEU A 176 -5.23 -17.75 17.26
N THR A 177 -4.98 -16.44 17.19
CA THR A 177 -3.92 -15.89 16.33
C THR A 177 -2.55 -16.28 16.86
N LEU A 178 -2.32 -16.20 18.17
CA LEU A 178 -1.08 -16.64 18.79
C LEU A 178 -0.82 -18.14 18.54
N MET A 179 -1.84 -18.98 18.69
CA MET A 179 -1.74 -20.42 18.43
C MET A 179 -1.33 -20.68 16.97
N VAL A 180 -2.03 -20.08 16.01
CA VAL A 180 -1.76 -20.27 14.59
C VAL A 180 -0.37 -19.75 14.21
N LEU A 181 0.05 -18.61 14.76
CA LEU A 181 1.39 -18.06 14.55
C LEU A 181 2.48 -18.98 15.10
N ARG A 182 2.29 -19.60 16.27
CA ARG A 182 3.24 -20.57 16.83
C ARG A 182 3.36 -21.81 15.96
N THR A 183 2.23 -22.39 15.53
CA THR A 183 2.23 -23.55 14.64
C THR A 183 2.92 -23.23 13.31
N PHE A 184 2.65 -22.06 12.74
CA PHE A 184 3.31 -21.62 11.52
C PHE A 184 4.81 -21.42 11.73
N TRP A 185 5.23 -20.77 12.81
CA TRP A 185 6.63 -20.54 13.12
C TRP A 185 7.44 -21.82 13.26
N ILE A 186 6.85 -22.91 13.80
CA ILE A 186 7.52 -24.22 13.93
C ILE A 186 7.99 -24.77 12.57
N THR A 187 7.31 -24.43 11.48
CA THR A 187 7.62 -24.95 10.13
C THR A 187 8.95 -24.42 9.56
N HIS A 188 9.40 -23.24 10.01
CA HIS A 188 10.60 -22.59 9.48
C HIS A 188 11.60 -22.15 10.57
N ARG A 189 11.14 -21.95 11.80
CA ARG A 189 11.94 -21.54 12.99
C ARG A 189 12.89 -20.39 12.70
N HIS A 190 12.41 -19.43 11.93
CA HIS A 190 13.20 -18.26 11.55
C HIS A 190 13.43 -17.40 12.81
N PRO A 191 14.68 -16.96 13.08
CA PRO A 191 15.03 -16.31 14.35
C PRO A 191 14.41 -14.92 14.52
N LYS A 192 14.12 -14.23 13.42
CA LYS A 192 13.67 -12.82 13.42
C LYS A 192 12.28 -12.61 12.80
N LEU A 193 12.11 -12.91 11.53
CA LEU A 193 10.85 -12.72 10.78
C LEU A 193 9.80 -13.80 11.11
N LEU A 194 8.53 -13.39 11.25
CA LEU A 194 7.41 -14.34 11.28
C LEU A 194 6.98 -14.82 9.91
N PHE A 195 7.11 -13.97 8.90
CA PHE A 195 6.71 -14.29 7.52
C PHE A 195 7.92 -14.19 6.58
N PRO A 196 8.92 -15.09 6.69
CA PRO A 196 10.11 -15.07 5.84
C PRO A 196 9.79 -15.37 4.37
N ASN A 197 10.68 -14.97 3.47
CA ASN A 197 10.61 -15.32 2.05
C ASN A 197 10.60 -16.86 1.88
N PRO A 198 9.60 -17.44 1.20
CA PRO A 198 9.34 -18.88 1.27
C PRO A 198 10.07 -19.70 0.20
N ASN A 199 11.28 -19.27 -0.20
CA ASN A 199 12.04 -19.92 -1.26
C ASN A 199 12.91 -21.07 -0.70
N GLY A 200 12.74 -22.26 -1.25
CA GLY A 200 13.59 -23.41 -0.97
C GLY A 200 13.10 -24.29 0.20
N SER A 201 14.04 -25.02 0.79
CA SER A 201 13.78 -25.92 1.92
C SER A 201 13.54 -25.12 3.22
N PRO A 202 13.02 -25.73 4.30
CA PRO A 202 12.87 -25.08 5.60
C PRO A 202 14.15 -24.40 6.10
N GLU A 203 15.32 -24.99 5.83
CA GLU A 203 16.63 -24.44 6.16
C GLU A 203 16.93 -23.15 5.38
N THR A 204 16.60 -23.11 4.09
CA THR A 204 16.73 -21.90 3.27
C THR A 204 15.78 -20.81 3.76
N ILE A 205 14.54 -21.17 4.07
CA ILE A 205 13.54 -20.23 4.60
C ILE A 205 13.99 -19.67 5.95
N ARG A 206 14.62 -20.48 6.80
CA ARG A 206 15.18 -20.05 8.09
C ARG A 206 16.29 -19.00 7.94
N GLN A 207 16.99 -19.00 6.82
CA GLN A 207 18.07 -18.06 6.49
C GLN A 207 17.61 -16.91 5.58
N ALA A 208 16.30 -16.78 5.34
CA ALA A 208 15.76 -15.73 4.47
C ALA A 208 16.16 -14.33 4.96
N THR A 209 16.65 -13.50 4.06
CA THR A 209 17.09 -12.14 4.38
C THR A 209 15.94 -11.14 4.46
N GLY A 210 14.77 -11.49 3.91
CA GLY A 210 13.61 -10.62 3.83
C GLY A 210 12.29 -11.38 3.98
N PRO A 211 11.18 -10.65 4.18
CA PRO A 211 9.87 -11.24 4.33
C PRO A 211 9.30 -11.75 3.00
N MET A 212 8.13 -12.40 3.07
CA MET A 212 7.36 -12.75 1.87
C MET A 212 7.16 -11.55 0.95
N ASP A 213 7.17 -11.78 -0.36
CA ASP A 213 6.97 -10.72 -1.34
C ASP A 213 5.56 -10.11 -1.24
N ARG A 214 5.52 -8.78 -1.23
CA ARG A 214 4.29 -8.00 -1.17
C ARG A 214 3.41 -8.22 -2.40
N GLY A 215 4.01 -8.26 -3.59
CA GLY A 215 3.28 -8.49 -4.83
C GLY A 215 2.63 -9.86 -4.86
N GLY A 216 3.39 -10.90 -4.48
CA GLY A 216 2.92 -12.27 -4.37
C GLY A 216 1.74 -12.42 -3.41
N VAL A 217 1.81 -11.81 -2.21
CA VAL A 217 0.68 -11.81 -1.26
C VAL A 217 -0.55 -11.12 -1.85
N GLN A 218 -0.39 -9.97 -2.52
CA GLN A 218 -1.52 -9.28 -3.14
C GLN A 218 -2.17 -10.08 -4.26
N GLN A 219 -1.37 -10.77 -5.09
CA GLN A 219 -1.88 -11.61 -6.17
C GLN A 219 -2.57 -12.87 -5.62
N ALA A 220 -1.97 -13.51 -4.62
CA ALA A 220 -2.59 -14.64 -3.93
C ALA A 220 -3.96 -14.25 -3.35
N MET A 221 -4.03 -13.12 -2.64
CA MET A 221 -5.30 -12.62 -2.08
C MET A 221 -6.34 -12.36 -3.18
N LYS A 222 -5.96 -11.72 -4.29
CA LYS A 222 -6.86 -11.50 -5.43
C LYS A 222 -7.38 -12.81 -6.02
N ALA A 223 -6.50 -13.80 -6.20
CA ALA A 223 -6.86 -15.10 -6.73
C ALA A 223 -7.84 -15.84 -5.81
N ILE A 224 -7.61 -15.80 -4.49
CA ILE A 224 -8.49 -16.43 -3.49
C ILE A 224 -9.86 -15.75 -3.47
N VAL A 225 -9.90 -14.41 -3.47
CA VAL A 225 -11.16 -13.65 -3.51
C VAL A 225 -11.96 -13.96 -4.78
N ALA A 226 -11.28 -14.04 -5.93
CA ALA A 226 -11.90 -14.43 -7.19
C ALA A 226 -12.45 -15.87 -7.15
N GLN A 227 -11.70 -16.81 -6.57
CA GLN A 227 -12.13 -18.19 -6.38
C GLN A 227 -13.36 -18.30 -5.47
N CYS A 228 -13.43 -17.48 -4.42
CA CYS A 228 -14.58 -17.42 -3.52
C CYS A 228 -15.81 -16.74 -4.15
N GLY A 229 -15.71 -16.22 -5.38
CA GLY A 229 -16.81 -15.57 -6.08
C GLY A 229 -17.26 -14.25 -5.43
N ILE A 230 -16.47 -13.66 -4.54
CA ILE A 230 -16.83 -12.45 -3.82
C ILE A 230 -16.73 -11.26 -4.77
N LYS A 231 -17.89 -10.76 -5.23
CA LYS A 231 -18.02 -9.62 -6.13
C LYS A 231 -18.73 -8.47 -5.40
N LYS A 232 -18.02 -7.73 -4.55
CA LYS A 232 -18.61 -6.54 -3.91
C LYS A 232 -18.47 -5.29 -4.80
N LYS A 233 -19.59 -4.57 -4.98
CA LYS A 233 -19.70 -3.19 -5.51
C LYS A 233 -20.76 -2.36 -4.74
N SER A 234 -21.03 -2.73 -3.49
CA SER A 234 -22.13 -2.37 -2.58
C SER A 234 -23.48 -2.93 -2.98
N GLN A 235 -23.94 -3.95 -2.25
CA GLN A 235 -25.34 -4.37 -2.27
C GLN A 235 -25.88 -4.46 -0.84
N PHE A 236 -27.00 -3.75 -0.67
CA PHE A 236 -28.04 -3.76 0.36
C PHE A 236 -27.72 -4.52 1.66
N THR A 237 -27.74 -3.81 2.79
CA THR A 237 -28.05 -4.45 4.08
C THR A 237 -29.51 -4.88 4.01
N PRO A 238 -29.87 -6.17 4.01
CA PRO A 238 -31.24 -6.58 4.26
C PRO A 238 -31.47 -6.37 5.76
N SER A 239 -31.60 -5.12 6.18
CA SER A 239 -32.18 -4.81 7.49
C SER A 239 -33.68 -5.04 7.36
N ALA A 240 -34.09 -6.30 7.43
CA ALA A 240 -35.35 -6.63 8.04
C ALA A 240 -35.03 -6.90 9.51
N THR A 241 -34.77 -5.85 10.28
CA THR A 241 -34.99 -5.91 11.73
C THR A 241 -36.50 -5.99 11.93
N VAL A 242 -37.11 -7.14 11.62
CA VAL A 242 -38.36 -7.50 12.26
C VAL A 242 -37.92 -7.98 13.63
N LEU A 243 -37.89 -7.06 14.59
CA LEU A 243 -37.87 -7.44 16.00
C LEU A 243 -38.90 -8.56 16.17
N PRO A 244 -38.58 -9.70 16.81
CA PRO A 244 -39.65 -10.56 17.30
C PRO A 244 -40.57 -9.67 18.15
N PRO A 245 -41.90 -9.74 17.98
CA PRO A 245 -42.81 -8.87 18.70
C PRO A 245 -42.53 -8.99 20.20
N ILE A 246 -42.00 -7.90 20.76
CA ILE A 246 -41.84 -7.75 22.20
C ILE A 246 -43.27 -7.61 22.73
N SER A 247 -43.68 -8.60 23.52
CA SER A 247 -44.98 -8.78 24.17
C SER A 247 -46.11 -9.39 23.32
N TRP A 248 -46.33 -10.69 23.50
CA TRP A 248 -47.66 -11.23 23.77
C TRP A 248 -47.55 -12.10 25.02
N ASN A 249 -47.62 -11.44 26.19
CA ASN A 249 -48.09 -12.08 27.41
C ASN A 249 -49.36 -11.33 27.84
N ARG A 250 -50.43 -12.11 28.01
CA ARG A 250 -51.78 -11.86 28.59
C ARG A 250 -52.83 -12.38 27.59
N ALA A 251 -53.66 -13.37 27.90
CA ALA A 251 -54.08 -13.95 29.17
C ALA A 251 -54.31 -15.48 29.01
#